data_AF-A0A537E316-F1
#
_entry.id   AF-A0A537E316-F1
#
_cell.length_a   1.000
_cell.length_b   1.000
_cell.length_c   1.000
_cell.angle_alpha   90.00
_cell.angle_beta   90.00
_cell.angle_gamma   90.00
#
_symmetry.space_group_name_H-M   'P 1'
#
loop_
_entity.id
_entity.type
_entity.pdbx_description
1 polymer ?
#
loop_
_entity_poly.entity_id
_entity_poly.type
_entity_poly.pdbx_seq_one_letter_code
_entity_poly.pdbx_strand_id
1 'polypeptide(L)'
;MQPITYSVSKGLRAGAIGGFIGAIVLGIFGEIGAIALNQELFYTTIARKLAFGDSSVLGGWALHLLVGIIAGSLFIGATAAVRRFALTTTKKAVWVGILGGIAIWIVVYVPVTGLLVPDDLTSATFAGGSFVLHVLYGVVTAVVSLSLLRRTVKIKTTT
;
A
#
# COMPACT_ATOMS: atom_id res chain seq x y z
N MET A 1 -16.70 -4.78 22.29
CA MET A 1 -16.14 -3.54 21.71
C MET A 1 -17.14 -2.98 20.70
N GLN A 2 -17.49 -1.70 20.78
CA GLN A 2 -18.41 -1.11 19.80
C GLN A 2 -17.75 -1.01 18.41
N PRO A 3 -18.49 -1.29 17.32
CA PRO A 3 -17.95 -1.18 15.98
C PRO A 3 -17.61 0.28 15.66
N ILE A 4 -16.35 0.52 15.31
CA ILE A 4 -15.89 1.84 14.85
C ILE A 4 -16.58 2.16 13.53
N THR A 5 -17.31 3.26 13.50
CA THR A 5 -17.85 3.84 12.27
C THR A 5 -17.08 5.11 11.96
N TYR A 6 -16.68 5.28 10.70
CA TYR A 6 -15.96 6.46 10.22
C TYR A 6 -16.50 6.87 8.86
N SER A 7 -16.46 8.16 8.56
CA SER A 7 -16.87 8.68 7.25
C SER A 7 -15.82 8.39 6.18
N VAL A 8 -16.24 8.42 4.91
CA VAL A 8 -15.32 8.27 3.76
C VAL A 8 -14.17 9.28 3.84
N SER A 9 -14.44 10.55 4.14
CA SER A 9 -13.39 11.58 4.29
C SER A 9 -12.35 11.22 5.36
N LYS A 10 -12.79 10.70 6.52
CA LYS A 10 -11.86 10.20 7.56
C LYS A 10 -11.07 8.98 7.07
N GLY A 11 -11.74 8.08 6.34
CA GLY A 11 -11.10 6.92 5.72
C GLY A 11 -10.02 7.31 4.71
N LEU A 12 -10.29 8.24 3.81
CA LEU A 12 -9.33 8.76 2.83
C LEU A 12 -8.09 9.34 3.52
N ARG A 13 -8.27 10.18 4.55
CA ARG A 13 -7.14 10.79 5.29
C ARG A 13 -6.32 9.76 6.04
N ALA A 14 -6.98 8.85 6.77
CA ALA A 14 -6.29 7.78 7.48
C ALA A 14 -5.55 6.86 6.50
N GLY A 15 -6.18 6.54 5.36
CA GLY A 15 -5.62 5.73 4.29
C GLY A 15 -4.44 6.37 3.58
N ALA A 16 -4.44 7.69 3.37
CA ALA A 16 -3.29 8.39 2.81
C ALA A 16 -2.05 8.21 3.68
N ILE A 17 -2.19 8.37 5.01
CA ILE A 17 -1.10 8.16 5.97
C ILE A 17 -0.73 6.67 6.05
N GLY A 18 -1.72 5.79 6.15
CA GLY A 18 -1.49 4.35 6.17
C GLY A 18 -0.77 3.86 4.91
N GLY A 19 -1.17 4.36 3.75
CA GLY A 19 -0.60 4.05 2.45
C GLY A 19 0.82 4.58 2.29
N PHE A 20 1.10 5.79 2.79
CA PHE A 20 2.46 6.31 2.86
C PHE A 20 3.38 5.40 3.68
N ILE A 21 2.97 5.04 4.90
CA ILE A 21 3.75 4.14 5.76
C ILE A 21 3.87 2.75 5.14
N GLY A 22 2.78 2.22 4.56
CA GLY A 22 2.79 0.95 3.84
C GLY A 22 3.77 0.96 2.67
N ALA A 23 3.83 2.06 1.91
CA ALA A 23 4.73 2.21 0.78
C ALA A 23 6.19 2.29 1.20
N ILE A 24 6.50 2.98 2.31
CA ILE A 24 7.84 2.96 2.90
C ILE A 24 8.24 1.53 3.28
N VAL A 25 7.38 0.81 4.01
CA VAL A 25 7.66 -0.57 4.44
C VAL A 25 7.89 -1.46 3.22
N LEU A 26 6.98 -1.43 2.23
CA LEU A 26 7.13 -2.17 0.99
C LEU A 26 8.44 -1.80 0.28
N GLY A 27 8.74 -0.50 0.18
CA GLY A 27 9.93 0.01 -0.50
C GLY A 27 11.22 -0.51 0.13
N ILE A 28 11.32 -0.48 1.47
CA ILE A 28 12.48 -1.00 2.21
C ILE A 28 12.66 -2.51 1.97
N PHE A 29 11.60 -3.30 2.10
CA PHE A 29 11.69 -4.74 1.84
C PHE A 29 11.94 -5.06 0.36
N GLY A 30 11.43 -4.24 -0.56
CA GLY A 30 11.72 -4.30 -1.98
C GLY A 30 13.20 -4.04 -2.28
N GLU A 31 13.80 -3.04 -1.63
CA GLU A 31 15.24 -2.74 -1.72
C GLU A 31 16.09 -3.93 -1.24
N ILE A 32 15.76 -4.49 -0.08
CA ILE A 32 16.45 -5.67 0.46
C ILE A 32 16.36 -6.84 -0.53
N GLY A 33 15.18 -7.07 -1.12
CA GLY A 33 14.98 -8.11 -2.12
C GLY A 33 15.78 -7.86 -3.40
N ALA A 34 15.79 -6.63 -3.90
CA ALA A 34 16.55 -6.23 -5.08
C ALA A 34 18.06 -6.44 -4.87
N ILE A 35 18.59 -6.03 -3.71
CA ILE A 35 20.00 -6.26 -3.33
C ILE A 35 20.30 -7.76 -3.27
N ALA A 36 19.44 -8.57 -2.62
CA ALA A 36 19.64 -10.00 -2.49
C ALA A 36 19.63 -10.75 -3.83
N LEU A 37 18.88 -10.23 -4.82
CA LEU A 37 18.80 -10.79 -6.16
C LEU A 37 19.79 -10.13 -7.15
N ASN A 38 20.58 -9.15 -6.71
CA ASN A 38 21.45 -8.34 -7.55
C ASN A 38 20.72 -7.72 -8.74
N GLN A 39 19.54 -7.13 -8.48
CA GLN A 39 18.67 -6.52 -9.46
C GLN A 39 18.43 -5.03 -9.16
N GLU A 40 18.08 -4.25 -10.18
CA GLU A 40 17.59 -2.89 -9.98
C GLU A 40 16.19 -2.95 -9.34
N LEU A 41 15.94 -2.01 -8.43
CA LEU A 41 14.66 -1.84 -7.78
C LEU A 41 13.56 -1.47 -8.78
N PHE A 42 12.43 -2.17 -8.70
CA PHE A 42 11.33 -2.07 -9.66
C PHE A 42 10.94 -0.63 -10.03
N TYR A 43 10.66 0.23 -9.05
CA TYR A 43 10.20 1.59 -9.33
C TYR A 43 11.30 2.51 -9.86
N THR A 44 12.58 2.19 -9.63
CA THR A 44 13.70 2.87 -10.29
C THR A 44 13.77 2.50 -11.77
N THR A 45 13.59 1.22 -12.10
CA THR A 45 13.52 0.73 -13.50
C THR A 45 12.36 1.38 -14.25
N ILE A 46 11.18 1.49 -13.61
CA ILE A 46 10.04 2.23 -14.16
C ILE A 46 10.39 3.70 -14.41
N ALA A 47 10.96 4.39 -13.42
CA ALA A 47 11.31 5.81 -13.57
C ALA A 47 12.31 6.05 -14.71
N ARG A 48 13.27 5.13 -14.90
CA ARG A 48 14.21 5.18 -16.03
C ARG A 48 13.50 5.10 -17.37
N LYS A 49 12.50 4.22 -17.49
CA LYS A 49 11.67 4.10 -18.70
C LYS A 49 10.75 5.28 -18.93
N LEU A 50 10.38 5.99 -17.85
CA LEU A 50 9.69 7.28 -17.93
C LEU A 50 10.63 8.46 -18.21
N ALA A 51 11.88 8.19 -18.59
CA ALA A 51 12.90 9.18 -18.97
C ALA A 51 13.33 10.13 -17.84
N PHE A 52 13.31 9.66 -16.58
CA PHE A 52 13.81 10.45 -15.44
C PHE A 52 15.35 10.58 -15.41
N GLY A 53 16.07 9.87 -16.29
CA GLY A 53 17.52 9.97 -16.44
C GLY A 53 18.27 9.69 -15.13
N ASP A 54 19.22 10.56 -14.77
CA ASP A 54 20.01 10.43 -13.54
C ASP A 54 19.17 10.55 -12.26
N SER A 55 17.96 11.10 -12.36
CA SER A 55 17.02 11.23 -11.24
C SER A 55 16.13 9.99 -11.05
N SER A 56 16.38 8.88 -11.75
CA SER A 56 15.51 7.69 -11.72
C SER A 56 15.34 7.09 -10.33
N VAL A 57 16.37 7.12 -9.47
CA VAL A 57 16.26 6.61 -8.09
C VAL A 57 15.28 7.47 -7.28
N LEU A 58 15.49 8.79 -7.25
CA LEU A 58 14.63 9.72 -6.52
C LEU A 58 13.21 9.75 -7.11
N GLY A 59 13.10 9.77 -8.44
CA GLY A 59 11.84 9.74 -9.17
C GLY A 59 11.05 8.47 -8.93
N GLY A 60 11.71 7.31 -8.93
CA GLY A 60 11.11 6.03 -8.62
C GLY A 60 10.52 5.99 -7.21
N TRP A 61 11.30 6.41 -6.21
CA TRP A 61 10.82 6.52 -4.83
C TRP A 61 9.65 7.51 -4.70
N ALA A 62 9.73 8.68 -5.34
CA ALA A 62 8.67 9.67 -5.31
C ALA A 62 7.36 9.11 -5.91
N LEU A 63 7.43 8.45 -7.07
CA LEU A 63 6.28 7.80 -7.70
C LEU A 63 5.71 6.67 -6.84
N HIS A 64 6.58 5.83 -6.27
CA HIS A 64 6.17 4.74 -5.39
C HIS A 64 5.41 5.23 -4.17
N LEU A 65 5.92 6.28 -3.50
CA LEU A 65 5.25 6.89 -2.35
C LEU A 65 3.93 7.56 -2.75
N LEU A 66 3.89 8.26 -3.89
CA LEU A 66 2.69 8.91 -4.39
C LEU A 66 1.58 7.89 -4.70
N VAL A 67 1.92 6.83 -5.43
CA VAL A 67 0.98 5.73 -5.73
C VAL A 67 0.53 5.06 -4.42
N GLY A 68 1.44 4.84 -3.49
CA GLY A 68 1.14 4.31 -2.17
C GLY A 68 0.14 5.15 -1.37
N ILE A 69 0.28 6.48 -1.38
CA ILE A 69 -0.66 7.41 -0.75
C ILE A 69 -2.03 7.33 -1.42
N ILE A 70 -2.08 7.38 -2.75
CA ILE A 70 -3.34 7.35 -3.51
C ILE A 70 -4.06 6.02 -3.29
N ALA A 71 -3.35 4.90 -3.45
CA ALA A 71 -3.91 3.56 -3.28
C ALA A 71 -4.42 3.35 -1.86
N GLY A 72 -3.65 3.76 -0.84
CA GLY A 72 -4.06 3.63 0.56
C GLY A 72 -5.26 4.50 0.91
N SER A 73 -5.29 5.74 0.41
CA SER A 73 -6.42 6.65 0.55
C SER A 73 -7.69 6.03 -0.02
N LEU A 74 -7.66 5.63 -1.30
CA LEU A 74 -8.82 5.04 -1.98
C LEU A 74 -9.28 3.73 -1.33
N PHE A 75 -8.34 2.85 -0.98
CA PHE A 75 -8.62 1.58 -0.31
C PHE A 75 -9.37 1.79 1.01
N ILE A 76 -8.84 2.62 1.91
CA ILE A 76 -9.47 2.84 3.22
C ILE A 76 -10.73 3.69 3.10
N GLY A 77 -10.78 4.64 2.17
CA GLY A 77 -12.02 5.35 1.82
C GLY A 77 -13.12 4.39 1.38
N ALA A 78 -12.81 3.41 0.53
CA ALA A 78 -13.75 2.39 0.07
C ALA A 78 -14.23 1.49 1.21
N THR A 79 -13.37 1.14 2.17
CA THR A 79 -13.82 0.38 3.37
C THR A 79 -14.85 1.14 4.21
N ALA A 80 -14.83 2.48 4.20
CA ALA A 80 -15.84 3.30 4.86
C ALA A 80 -17.18 3.28 4.11
N ALA A 81 -17.13 3.32 2.77
CA ALA A 81 -18.31 3.29 1.92
C ALA A 81 -19.01 1.92 1.97
N VAL A 82 -18.23 0.83 1.97
CA VAL A 82 -18.73 -0.53 2.04
C VAL A 82 -18.65 -1.04 3.48
N ARG A 83 -19.72 -0.82 4.26
CA ARG A 83 -19.79 -1.11 5.71
C ARG A 83 -19.28 -2.50 6.11
N ARG A 84 -19.45 -3.51 5.24
CA ARG A 84 -18.93 -4.88 5.47
C ARG A 84 -17.41 -4.89 5.68
N PHE A 85 -16.66 -4.00 5.03
CA PHE A 85 -15.20 -3.90 5.12
C PHE A 85 -14.69 -2.85 6.10
N ALA A 86 -15.57 -2.10 6.75
CA ALA A 86 -15.17 -1.07 7.72
C ALA A 86 -14.24 -1.63 8.80
N LEU A 87 -13.15 -0.92 9.07
CA LEU A 87 -12.09 -1.31 10.00
C LEU A 87 -12.53 -1.12 11.45
N THR A 88 -13.01 -2.20 12.08
CA THR A 88 -13.50 -2.18 13.46
C THR A 88 -12.52 -2.82 14.46
N THR A 89 -11.81 -3.86 14.03
CA THR A 89 -10.87 -4.62 14.86
C THR A 89 -9.57 -4.86 14.12
N THR A 90 -8.48 -5.14 14.86
CA THR A 90 -7.18 -5.46 14.26
C THR A 90 -7.25 -6.70 13.38
N LYS A 91 -7.95 -7.76 13.84
CA LYS A 91 -8.18 -8.97 13.03
C LYS A 91 -8.85 -8.64 11.70
N LYS A 92 -9.87 -7.77 11.73
CA LYS A 92 -10.55 -7.33 10.52
C LYS A 92 -9.66 -6.46 9.64
N ALA A 93 -8.87 -5.56 10.22
CA ALA A 93 -7.90 -4.75 9.47
C ALA A 93 -6.84 -5.61 8.77
N VAL A 94 -6.33 -6.65 9.43
CA VAL A 94 -5.42 -7.60 8.79
C VAL A 94 -6.09 -8.27 7.59
N TRP A 95 -7.26 -8.88 7.76
CA TRP A 95 -7.91 -9.62 6.67
C TRP A 95 -8.37 -8.73 5.51
N VAL A 96 -8.92 -7.55 5.82
CA VAL A 96 -9.27 -6.54 4.80
C VAL A 96 -8.02 -5.98 4.14
N GLY A 97 -6.92 -5.79 4.89
CA GLY A 97 -5.63 -5.39 4.37
C GLY A 97 -5.03 -6.41 3.40
N ILE A 98 -5.13 -7.70 3.70
CA ILE A 98 -4.72 -8.78 2.78
C ILE A 98 -5.49 -8.65 1.46
N LEU A 99 -6.83 -8.54 1.51
CA LEU A 99 -7.64 -8.35 0.31
C LEU A 99 -7.27 -7.07 -0.46
N GLY A 100 -7.03 -5.97 0.24
CA GLY A 100 -6.60 -4.71 -0.36
C GLY A 100 -5.26 -4.83 -1.05
N GLY A 101 -4.29 -5.49 -0.42
CA GLY A 101 -2.97 -5.76 -0.99
C GLY A 101 -3.05 -6.61 -2.26
N ILE A 102 -3.84 -7.69 -2.23
CA ILE A 102 -4.11 -8.53 -3.41
C ILE A 102 -4.74 -7.71 -4.54
N ALA A 103 -5.76 -6.90 -4.21
CA ALA A 103 -6.44 -6.08 -5.21
C ALA A 103 -5.48 -5.06 -5.86
N ILE A 104 -4.64 -4.39 -5.08
CA ILE A 104 -3.64 -3.44 -5.61
C ILE A 104 -2.60 -4.17 -6.46
N TRP A 105 -2.16 -5.35 -6.04
CA TRP A 105 -1.23 -6.15 -6.83
C TRP A 105 -1.81 -6.50 -8.21
N ILE A 106 -3.06 -6.96 -8.27
CA ILE A 106 -3.74 -7.33 -9.52
C ILE A 106 -4.03 -6.10 -10.39
N VAL A 107 -4.57 -5.03 -9.80
CA VAL A 107 -5.12 -3.90 -10.57
C VAL A 107 -4.05 -2.87 -10.95
N VAL A 108 -2.98 -2.75 -10.16
CA VAL A 108 -1.93 -1.75 -10.37
C VAL A 108 -0.64 -2.41 -10.80
N TYR A 109 -0.09 -3.28 -9.95
CA TYR A 109 1.25 -3.82 -10.17
C TYR A 109 1.34 -4.70 -11.42
N VAL A 110 0.42 -5.65 -11.61
CA VAL A 110 0.45 -6.58 -12.75
C VAL A 110 0.38 -5.82 -14.09
N PRO A 111 -0.56 -4.87 -14.31
CA PRO A 111 -0.60 -4.08 -15.53
C PRO A 111 0.65 -3.21 -15.73
N VAL A 112 1.13 -2.53 -14.69
CA VAL A 112 2.34 -1.69 -14.78
C VAL A 112 3.56 -2.54 -15.16
N THR A 113 3.70 -3.71 -14.56
CA THR A 113 4.77 -4.66 -14.87
C THR A 113 4.68 -5.15 -16.31
N GLY A 114 3.51 -5.59 -16.77
CA GLY A 114 3.34 -6.10 -18.14
C GLY A 114 3.51 -5.04 -19.23
N LEU A 115 3.31 -3.75 -18.92
CA LEU A 115 3.49 -2.66 -19.88
C LEU A 115 4.92 -2.10 -19.88
N LEU A 116 5.56 -2.06 -18.70
CA LEU A 116 6.75 -1.25 -18.48
C LEU A 116 7.95 -2.03 -18.00
N VAL A 117 7.91 -3.34 -17.77
CA VAL A 117 9.08 -4.09 -17.25
C VAL A 117 9.48 -5.19 -18.23
N PRO A 118 10.80 -5.38 -18.50
CA PRO A 118 11.24 -6.46 -19.38
C PRO A 118 11.04 -7.84 -18.74
N ASP A 119 10.95 -8.88 -19.58
CA ASP A 119 10.59 -10.24 -19.18
C ASP A 119 11.58 -10.87 -18.20
N ASP A 120 12.81 -10.37 -18.10
CA ASP A 120 13.86 -10.83 -17.19
C ASP A 120 13.53 -10.58 -15.70
N LEU A 121 12.70 -9.58 -15.41
CA LEU A 121 12.14 -9.31 -14.08
C LEU A 121 10.77 -10.00 -13.86
N THR A 122 10.31 -10.87 -14.77
CA THR A 122 8.98 -11.52 -14.68
C THR A 122 9.02 -12.97 -14.16
N SER A 123 10.15 -13.38 -13.57
CA SER A 123 10.25 -14.73 -12.98
C SER A 123 9.17 -14.98 -11.91
N ALA A 124 8.74 -16.23 -11.77
CA ALA A 124 7.76 -16.62 -10.75
C ALA A 124 8.20 -16.22 -9.32
N THR A 125 9.50 -16.23 -9.06
CA THR A 125 10.09 -15.76 -7.79
C THR A 125 9.87 -14.27 -7.57
N PHE A 126 10.10 -13.44 -8.59
CA PHE A 126 9.88 -11.99 -8.50
C PHE A 126 8.39 -11.67 -8.35
N ALA A 127 7.53 -12.33 -9.14
CA ALA A 127 6.09 -12.17 -9.05
C ALA A 127 5.55 -12.58 -7.65
N GLY A 128 6.03 -13.72 -7.12
CA GLY A 128 5.68 -14.19 -5.78
C GLY A 128 6.17 -13.26 -4.67
N GLY A 129 7.41 -12.77 -4.77
CA GLY A 129 7.96 -11.79 -3.84
C GLY A 129 7.16 -10.49 -3.86
N SER A 130 6.89 -9.93 -5.04
CA SER A 130 6.06 -8.74 -5.19
C SER A 130 4.65 -8.94 -4.63
N PHE A 131 4.03 -10.10 -4.86
CA PHE A 131 2.71 -10.42 -4.30
C PHE A 131 2.73 -10.34 -2.77
N VAL A 132 3.71 -10.98 -2.12
CA VAL A 132 3.86 -10.95 -0.65
C VAL A 132 4.07 -9.52 -0.15
N LEU A 133 4.89 -8.74 -0.84
CA LEU A 133 5.16 -7.35 -0.48
C LEU A 133 3.92 -6.46 -0.60
N HIS A 134 3.05 -6.70 -1.59
CA HIS A 134 1.79 -5.97 -1.72
C HIS A 134 0.76 -6.39 -0.67
N VAL A 135 0.72 -7.67 -0.28
CA VAL A 135 -0.05 -8.12 0.89
C VAL A 135 0.43 -7.42 2.16
N LEU A 136 1.74 -7.33 2.37
CA LEU A 136 2.34 -6.61 3.50
C LEU A 136 1.95 -5.13 3.48
N TYR A 137 2.05 -4.45 2.33
CA TYR A 137 1.59 -3.08 2.14
C TYR A 137 0.12 -2.90 2.57
N GLY A 138 -0.78 -3.78 2.12
CA GLY A 138 -2.20 -3.69 2.42
C GLY A 138 -2.50 -3.88 3.91
N VAL A 139 -1.81 -4.83 4.55
CA VAL A 139 -1.90 -5.07 6.01
C VAL A 139 -1.40 -3.87 6.80
N VAL A 140 -0.20 -3.35 6.49
CA VAL A 140 0.37 -2.18 7.17
C VAL A 140 -0.56 -0.98 7.01
N THR A 141 -1.02 -0.71 5.79
CA THR A 141 -1.95 0.37 5.48
C THR A 141 -3.21 0.30 6.32
N ALA A 142 -3.85 -0.88 6.40
CA ALA A 142 -5.08 -1.07 7.16
C ALA A 142 -4.86 -0.95 8.68
N VAL A 143 -3.77 -1.52 9.22
CA VAL A 143 -3.47 -1.49 10.66
C VAL A 143 -3.11 -0.09 11.14
N VAL A 144 -2.29 0.63 10.37
CA VAL A 144 -1.95 2.03 10.66
C VAL A 144 -3.22 2.90 10.59
N SER A 145 -4.03 2.73 9.55
CA SER A 145 -5.28 3.46 9.39
C SER A 145 -6.26 3.21 10.53
N LEU A 146 -6.45 1.95 10.94
CA LEU A 146 -7.27 1.60 12.10
C LEU A 146 -6.78 2.31 13.37
N SER A 147 -5.47 2.37 13.58
CA SER A 147 -4.88 3.03 14.74
C SER A 147 -5.17 4.52 14.76
N LEU A 148 -5.11 5.19 13.60
CA LEU A 148 -5.48 6.60 13.44
C LEU A 148 -6.98 6.83 13.67
N LEU A 149 -7.82 5.98 13.08
CA LEU A 149 -9.28 6.05 13.20
C LEU A 149 -9.75 5.85 14.66
N ARG A 150 -9.06 4.98 15.42
CA ARG A 150 -9.30 4.79 16.86
C ARG A 150 -9.00 6.03 17.69
N ARG A 151 -7.89 6.73 17.39
CA ARG A 151 -7.47 7.94 18.15
C ARG A 151 -8.47 9.09 18.04
N THR A 152 -9.25 9.15 16.95
CA THR A 152 -10.27 10.20 16.76
C THR A 152 -11.56 9.92 17.55
N VAL A 153 -11.78 8.69 18.02
CA VAL A 153 -12.88 8.35 18.93
C VAL A 153 -12.42 8.64 20.36
N LYS A 154 -12.14 9.90 20.70
CA LYS A 154 -12.01 10.28 22.11
C LYS A 154 -13.39 10.13 22.75
N ILE A 155 -13.45 9.26 23.75
CA ILE A 155 -14.56 9.09 24.67
C ILE A 155 -15.00 10.47 25.14
N LYS A 156 -16.27 10.80 24.94
CA LYS A 156 -16.91 11.93 25.61
C LYS A 156 -16.91 11.56 27.09
N THR A 157 -15.86 11.96 27.82
CA THR A 157 -15.85 11.80 29.28
C THR A 157 -16.89 12.78 29.80
N THR A 158 -18.08 12.28 30.09
CA THR A 158 -19.02 12.96 31.00
C THR A 158 -18.44 12.87 32.39
N THR A 159 -17.78 13.95 32.83
CA THR A 159 -17.58 14.32 34.23
C THR A 159 -17.51 15.84 34.29
#